data_AF-A0A8J7T982-F1
#
_entry.id   AF-A0A8J7T982-F1
#
_cell.length_a   1.000
_cell.length_b   1.000
_cell.length_c   1.000
_cell.angle_alpha   90.00
_cell.angle_beta   90.00
_cell.angle_gamma   90.00
#
_symmetry.space_group_name_H-M   'P 1'
#
loop_
_entity.id
_entity.type
_entity.pdbx_description
1 polymer ?
#
loop_
_entity_poly.entity_id
_entity_poly.type
_entity_poly.pdbx_seq_one_letter_code
_entity_poly.pdbx_strand_id
1 'polypeptide(L)'
;MFIPVGCSAPSFKEFTLIMPAVSVGNVGQFATDLVISTLHMPRVGYFHSDCLVPMVGNNPYATSPEDSSELSTNAEVYSLPDLKLAVLQIRAPIIQTKYRQFRKRVVSWIKTNKFSKVVLLSSCHAHHRDDRQLLSTPLRYLLTPAMQSVVGDGLQKLDWKEMEKVSAFPGISDTEQRLYIPGGGVTKTLYADCCSEGIPLAVLLIFCSEGDNMPHAFALVNYLNEWLHLVEKPVSISTRVSCAGFV
;
A
#
# COMPACT_ATOMS: atom_id res chain seq x y z
N MET A 1 -6.01 8.82 -15.68
CA MET A 1 -5.46 8.25 -16.92
C MET A 1 -3.95 8.29 -16.80
N PHE A 2 -3.27 7.21 -17.18
CA PHE A 2 -1.81 7.15 -17.12
C PHE A 2 -1.20 7.95 -18.28
N ILE A 3 -0.18 8.74 -17.98
CA ILE A 3 0.56 9.57 -18.94
C ILE A 3 2.05 9.20 -18.82
N PRO A 4 2.69 8.61 -19.85
CA PRO A 4 4.11 8.25 -19.79
C PRO A 4 5.01 9.51 -19.83
N VAL A 5 6.19 9.45 -19.19
CA VAL A 5 7.21 10.53 -19.24
C VAL A 5 7.95 10.55 -20.59
N GLY A 6 7.97 9.43 -21.32
CA GLY A 6 8.66 9.31 -22.62
C GLY A 6 7.74 9.01 -23.81
N CYS A 7 8.34 8.89 -25.00
CA CYS A 7 7.63 8.64 -26.25
C CYS A 7 6.96 7.25 -26.34
N SER A 8 7.45 6.27 -25.58
CA SER A 8 6.89 4.92 -25.50
C SER A 8 6.23 4.67 -24.15
N ALA A 9 5.02 4.12 -24.17
CA ALA A 9 4.34 3.72 -22.94
C ALA A 9 4.97 2.42 -22.40
N PRO A 10 5.35 2.35 -21.12
CA PRO A 10 5.77 1.09 -20.51
C PRO A 10 4.62 0.08 -20.52
N SER A 11 4.95 -1.20 -20.69
CA SER A 11 4.01 -2.30 -20.53
C SER A 11 4.04 -2.79 -19.08
N PHE A 12 2.90 -2.76 -18.40
CA PHE A 12 2.76 -3.34 -17.05
C PHE A 12 2.09 -4.72 -17.03
N LYS A 13 2.00 -5.38 -18.20
CA LYS A 13 1.43 -6.72 -18.29
C LYS A 13 2.19 -7.67 -17.37
N GLU A 14 1.46 -8.40 -16.52
CA GLU A 14 1.98 -9.34 -15.51
C GLU A 14 2.75 -8.70 -14.35
N PHE A 15 2.80 -7.36 -14.25
CA PHE A 15 3.47 -6.69 -13.14
C PHE A 15 2.67 -6.83 -11.85
N THR A 16 3.38 -6.77 -10.72
CA THR A 16 2.76 -6.47 -9.43
C THR A 16 2.69 -4.96 -9.25
N LEU A 17 1.49 -4.43 -9.01
CA LEU A 17 1.29 -3.03 -8.66
C LEU A 17 1.24 -2.87 -7.14
N ILE A 18 2.11 -2.04 -6.57
CA ILE A 18 1.98 -1.54 -5.20
C ILE A 18 1.38 -0.13 -5.26
N MET A 19 0.40 0.15 -4.42
CA MET A 19 -0.16 1.51 -4.32
C MET A 19 -0.58 1.84 -2.87
N PRO A 20 -0.53 3.12 -2.47
CA PRO A 20 -1.01 3.53 -1.16
C PRO A 20 -2.51 3.78 -1.20
N ALA A 21 -3.17 3.56 -0.07
CA ALA A 21 -4.37 4.28 0.27
C ALA A 21 -3.99 5.58 0.98
N VAL A 22 -4.64 6.69 0.62
CA VAL A 22 -4.59 7.91 1.44
C VAL A 22 -5.47 7.68 2.67
N SER A 23 -4.85 7.29 3.77
CA SER A 23 -5.47 6.88 5.04
C SER A 23 -4.73 7.49 6.24
N VAL A 24 -5.29 7.33 7.45
CA VAL A 24 -4.75 7.88 8.71
C VAL A 24 -3.23 7.73 8.82
N GLY A 25 -2.55 8.80 9.24
CA GLY A 25 -1.10 8.78 9.45
C GLY A 25 -0.26 8.63 8.19
N ASN A 26 -0.87 8.65 7.00
CA ASN A 26 -0.20 8.55 5.69
C ASN A 26 0.72 7.32 5.56
N VAL A 27 0.51 6.28 6.37
CA VAL A 27 1.42 5.14 6.47
C VAL A 27 1.61 4.46 5.12
N GLY A 28 0.54 4.29 4.34
CA GLY A 28 0.62 3.70 3.01
C GLY A 28 1.51 4.52 2.07
N GLN A 29 1.39 5.85 2.11
CA GLN A 29 2.17 6.78 1.26
C GLN A 29 3.65 6.79 1.65
N PHE A 30 3.95 6.77 2.95
CA PHE A 30 5.33 6.63 3.43
C PHE A 30 5.91 5.25 3.09
N ALA A 31 5.11 4.19 3.17
CA ALA A 31 5.54 2.85 2.81
C ALA A 31 5.90 2.74 1.32
N THR A 32 5.11 3.35 0.44
CA THR A 32 5.46 3.43 -0.99
C THR A 32 6.66 4.34 -1.26
N ASP A 33 6.84 5.43 -0.50
CA ASP A 33 8.07 6.24 -0.54
C ASP A 33 9.32 5.41 -0.21
N LEU A 34 9.24 4.58 0.83
CA LEU A 34 10.32 3.66 1.22
C LEU A 34 10.62 2.63 0.14
N VAL A 35 9.60 2.04 -0.49
CA VAL A 35 9.81 1.07 -1.60
C VAL A 35 10.49 1.75 -2.79
N ILE A 36 10.00 2.92 -3.22
CA ILE A 36 10.55 3.65 -4.38
C ILE A 36 12.00 4.06 -4.12
N SER A 37 12.28 4.64 -2.95
CA SER A 37 13.62 5.11 -2.59
C SER A 37 14.61 3.97 -2.39
N THR A 38 14.21 2.88 -1.74
CA THR A 38 15.08 1.71 -1.49
C THR A 38 15.45 0.98 -2.78
N LEU A 39 14.51 0.87 -3.73
CA LEU A 39 14.74 0.18 -5.00
C LEU A 39 15.24 1.13 -6.11
N HIS A 40 15.47 2.41 -5.80
CA HIS A 40 15.87 3.45 -6.75
C HIS A 40 15.00 3.45 -8.03
N MET A 41 13.69 3.32 -7.86
CA MET A 41 12.80 3.12 -9.01
C MET A 41 12.70 4.39 -9.86
N PRO A 42 12.90 4.32 -11.18
CA PRO A 42 12.72 5.47 -12.06
C PRO A 42 11.22 5.77 -12.26
N ARG A 43 10.90 7.07 -12.38
CA ARG A 43 9.55 7.51 -12.73
C ARG A 43 9.29 7.22 -14.21
N VAL A 44 8.20 6.53 -14.50
CA VAL A 44 7.81 6.17 -15.88
C VAL A 44 6.56 6.90 -16.37
N GLY A 45 5.83 7.56 -15.48
CA GLY A 45 4.63 8.30 -15.84
C GLY A 45 3.93 8.96 -14.67
N TYR A 46 2.78 9.54 -14.99
CA TYR A 46 1.89 10.21 -14.06
C TYR A 46 0.52 9.54 -14.09
N PHE A 47 -0.13 9.45 -12.93
CA PHE A 47 -1.52 9.04 -12.85
C PHE A 47 -2.41 10.28 -12.80
N HIS A 48 -2.70 10.85 -13.97
CA HIS A 48 -3.47 12.08 -14.07
C HIS A 48 -4.93 11.86 -13.66
N SER A 49 -5.40 12.61 -12.67
CA SER A 49 -6.80 12.57 -12.25
C SER A 49 -7.24 13.89 -11.60
N ASP A 50 -8.34 14.46 -12.09
CA ASP A 50 -9.05 15.59 -11.47
C ASP A 50 -9.75 15.24 -10.13
N CYS A 51 -9.57 14.01 -9.64
CA CYS A 51 -10.06 13.56 -8.34
C CYS A 51 -9.08 13.85 -7.19
N LEU A 52 -7.83 14.20 -7.49
CA LEU A 52 -6.81 14.53 -6.51
C LEU A 52 -6.65 16.04 -6.40
N VAL A 53 -6.34 16.53 -5.20
CA VAL A 53 -6.00 17.95 -5.01
C VAL A 53 -4.75 18.27 -5.85
N PRO A 54 -4.73 19.40 -6.58
CA PRO A 54 -3.53 19.83 -7.32
C PRO A 54 -2.35 20.05 -6.38
N MET A 55 -1.19 19.53 -6.75
CA MET A 55 0.06 19.66 -6.00
C MET A 55 1.21 19.69 -6.99
N VAL A 56 2.20 20.54 -6.70
CA VAL A 56 3.53 20.51 -7.32
C VAL A 56 4.57 20.72 -6.23
N GLY A 57 5.72 20.07 -6.37
CA GLY A 57 6.86 20.25 -5.47
C GLY A 57 8.15 19.76 -6.11
N ASN A 58 9.25 19.83 -5.36
CA ASN A 58 10.53 19.29 -5.80
C ASN A 58 10.49 17.75 -5.83
N ASN A 59 11.35 17.14 -6.64
CA ASN A 59 11.52 15.69 -6.64
C ASN A 59 12.00 15.18 -5.26
N PRO A 60 11.19 14.38 -4.55
CA PRO A 60 11.50 13.89 -3.21
C PRO A 60 12.57 12.79 -3.20
N TYR A 61 12.91 12.24 -4.37
CA TYR A 61 13.91 11.18 -4.52
C TYR A 61 15.19 11.66 -5.21
N ALA A 62 15.37 12.97 -5.36
CA ALA A 62 16.53 13.53 -6.03
C ALA A 62 17.82 13.15 -5.29
N THR A 63 18.66 12.34 -5.94
CA THR A 63 20.02 12.00 -5.47
C THR A 63 21.10 12.71 -6.28
N SER A 64 20.72 13.38 -7.37
CA SER A 64 21.62 14.10 -8.26
C SER A 64 21.08 15.52 -8.55
N PRO A 65 21.94 16.47 -8.98
CA PRO A 65 21.50 17.78 -9.42
C PRO A 65 20.54 17.73 -10.62
N GLU A 66 20.69 16.74 -11.51
CA GLU A 66 19.87 16.58 -12.70
C GLU A 66 18.42 16.25 -12.32
N ASP A 67 18.24 15.26 -11.43
CA ASP A 67 16.93 14.84 -10.95
C ASP A 67 16.26 15.88 -10.03
N SER A 68 17.05 16.78 -9.43
CA SER A 68 16.54 17.84 -8.54
C SER A 68 15.70 18.89 -9.27
N SER A 69 15.89 19.01 -10.58
CA SER A 69 15.11 19.91 -11.44
C SER A 69 13.74 19.35 -11.81
N GLU A 70 13.51 18.04 -11.60
CA GLU A 70 12.23 17.41 -11.88
C GLU A 70 11.18 17.80 -10.83
N LEU A 71 9.97 18.11 -11.32
CA LEU A 71 8.84 18.41 -10.44
C LEU A 71 8.12 17.13 -10.05
N SER A 72 7.80 16.98 -8.77
CA SER A 72 6.86 15.97 -8.27
C SER A 72 5.44 16.51 -8.29
N THR A 73 4.49 15.64 -8.60
CA THR A 73 3.05 15.97 -8.70
C THR A 73 2.20 15.11 -7.76
N ASN A 74 0.89 15.27 -7.81
CA ASN A 74 -0.04 14.60 -6.90
C ASN A 74 -0.08 13.06 -7.03
N ALA A 75 0.19 12.49 -8.20
CA ALA A 75 0.24 11.05 -8.40
C ALA A 75 1.17 10.63 -9.55
N GLU A 76 2.11 9.76 -9.22
CA GLU A 76 3.25 9.42 -10.05
C GLU A 76 3.41 7.90 -10.09
N VAL A 77 3.90 7.38 -11.21
CA VAL A 77 4.08 5.94 -11.41
C VAL A 77 5.55 5.66 -11.66
N TYR A 78 6.07 4.73 -10.87
CA TYR A 78 7.44 4.25 -10.90
C TYR A 78 7.44 2.79 -11.31
N SER A 79 8.50 2.33 -11.97
CA SER A 79 8.55 0.96 -12.47
C SER A 79 9.96 0.41 -12.45
N LEU A 80 10.09 -0.85 -12.06
CA LEU A 80 11.32 -1.61 -12.12
C LEU A 80 11.06 -2.93 -12.87
N PRO A 81 11.34 -2.98 -14.18
CA PRO A 81 11.03 -4.14 -15.02
C PRO A 81 11.68 -5.44 -14.57
N ASP A 82 12.89 -5.39 -14.02
CA ASP A 82 13.64 -6.56 -13.56
C ASP A 82 12.88 -7.35 -12.47
N LEU A 83 12.15 -6.64 -11.61
CA LEU A 83 11.29 -7.24 -10.58
C LEU A 83 9.83 -7.41 -11.03
N LYS A 84 9.50 -7.04 -12.28
CA LYS A 84 8.12 -6.88 -12.77
C LYS A 84 7.26 -6.09 -11.78
N LEU A 85 7.81 -4.99 -11.26
CA LEU A 85 7.18 -4.21 -10.20
C LEU A 85 6.83 -2.80 -10.70
N ALA A 86 5.63 -2.36 -10.40
CA ALA A 86 5.21 -0.97 -10.56
C ALA A 86 4.74 -0.42 -9.21
N VAL A 87 5.03 0.84 -8.93
CA VAL A 87 4.53 1.54 -7.75
C VAL A 87 3.79 2.79 -8.21
N LEU A 88 2.51 2.90 -7.84
CA LEU A 88 1.77 4.16 -7.93
C LEU A 88 1.97 4.89 -6.61
N GLN A 89 2.53 6.09 -6.65
CA GLN A 89 2.59 6.99 -5.50
C GLN A 89 1.50 8.04 -5.59
N ILE A 90 0.82 8.31 -4.48
CA ILE A 90 -0.20 9.38 -4.37
C ILE A 90 0.26 10.28 -3.23
N ARG A 91 0.40 11.59 -3.49
CA ARG A 91 0.87 12.59 -2.52
C ARG A 91 -0.19 13.57 -2.07
N ALA A 92 -1.27 13.68 -2.83
CA ALA A 92 -2.37 14.58 -2.51
C ALA A 92 -3.60 13.83 -1.99
N PRO A 93 -4.42 14.47 -1.13
CA PRO A 93 -5.69 13.91 -0.75
C PRO A 93 -6.63 13.79 -1.95
N ILE A 94 -7.50 12.78 -1.90
CA ILE A 94 -8.59 12.61 -2.86
C ILE A 94 -9.71 13.59 -2.46
N ILE A 95 -10.31 14.26 -3.43
CA ILE A 95 -11.47 15.11 -3.23
C ILE A 95 -12.66 14.23 -2.83
N GLN A 96 -13.26 14.48 -1.66
CA GLN A 96 -14.27 13.62 -1.04
C GLN A 96 -15.45 13.27 -1.97
N THR A 97 -15.97 14.25 -2.69
CA THR A 97 -17.08 14.07 -3.65
C THR A 97 -16.72 13.22 -4.86
N LYS A 98 -15.42 13.00 -5.11
CA LYS A 98 -14.89 12.26 -6.27
C LYS A 98 -14.33 10.88 -5.92
N TYR A 99 -14.48 10.39 -4.68
CA TYR A 99 -13.96 9.07 -4.27
C TYR A 99 -14.40 7.93 -5.21
N ARG A 100 -15.69 7.87 -5.55
CA ARG A 100 -16.21 6.85 -6.47
C ARG A 100 -15.57 6.95 -7.86
N GLN A 101 -15.40 8.16 -8.38
CA GLN A 101 -14.79 8.40 -9.68
C GLN A 101 -13.30 8.00 -9.68
N PHE A 102 -12.58 8.34 -8.62
CA PHE A 102 -11.18 7.96 -8.43
C PHE A 102 -11.01 6.44 -8.47
N ARG A 103 -11.79 5.70 -7.67
CA ARG A 103 -11.72 4.23 -7.64
C ARG A 103 -12.02 3.60 -8.98
N LYS A 104 -13.07 4.05 -9.67
CA LYS A 104 -13.39 3.59 -11.04
C LYS A 104 -12.22 3.78 -12.00
N ARG A 105 -11.51 4.91 -11.91
CA ARG A 105 -10.33 5.18 -12.75
C ARG A 105 -9.15 4.27 -12.39
N VAL A 106 -8.90 4.03 -11.11
CA VAL A 106 -7.85 3.10 -10.64
C VAL A 106 -8.14 1.68 -11.11
N VAL A 107 -9.35 1.17 -10.87
CA VAL A 107 -9.83 -0.15 -11.31
C VAL A 107 -9.71 -0.29 -12.83
N SER A 108 -10.17 0.70 -13.59
CA SER A 108 -10.06 0.70 -15.05
C SER A 108 -8.59 0.68 -15.50
N TRP A 109 -7.73 1.49 -14.87
CA TRP A 109 -6.30 1.51 -15.19
C TRP A 109 -5.62 0.16 -14.91
N ILE A 110 -5.93 -0.46 -13.77
CA ILE A 110 -5.42 -1.79 -13.41
C ILE A 110 -5.79 -2.81 -14.50
N LYS A 111 -7.06 -2.85 -14.90
CA LYS A 111 -7.58 -3.80 -15.91
C LYS A 111 -6.96 -3.56 -17.28
N THR A 112 -6.91 -2.32 -17.74
CA THR A 112 -6.35 -1.96 -19.05
C THR A 112 -4.88 -2.38 -19.17
N ASN A 113 -4.12 -2.26 -18.09
CA ASN A 113 -2.69 -2.57 -18.08
C ASN A 113 -2.35 -4.02 -17.71
N LYS A 114 -3.36 -4.83 -17.35
CA LYS A 114 -3.23 -6.28 -17.11
C LYS A 114 -2.17 -6.62 -16.04
N PHE A 115 -2.19 -5.89 -14.93
CA PHE A 115 -1.40 -6.26 -13.75
C PHE A 115 -1.79 -7.66 -13.26
N SER A 116 -0.80 -8.47 -12.89
CA SER A 116 -1.05 -9.83 -12.36
C SER A 116 -1.55 -9.80 -10.93
N LYS A 117 -1.05 -8.84 -10.14
CA LYS A 117 -1.33 -8.67 -8.71
C LYS A 117 -1.36 -7.20 -8.36
N VAL A 118 -2.20 -6.83 -7.40
CA VAL A 118 -2.24 -5.49 -6.81
C VAL A 118 -2.11 -5.61 -5.30
N VAL A 119 -1.26 -4.78 -4.70
CA VAL A 119 -1.09 -4.67 -3.26
C VAL A 119 -1.39 -3.23 -2.83
N LEU A 120 -2.42 -3.06 -2.03
CA LEU A 120 -2.81 -1.78 -1.45
C LEU A 120 -2.25 -1.67 -0.03
N LEU A 121 -1.38 -0.69 0.19
CA LEU A 121 -0.82 -0.38 1.51
C LEU A 121 -1.71 0.65 2.21
N SER A 122 -2.21 0.32 3.39
CA SER A 122 -3.18 1.15 4.11
C SER A 122 -2.94 1.16 5.62
N SER A 123 -3.74 1.96 6.31
CA SER A 123 -3.75 2.11 7.75
C SER A 123 -5.17 2.27 8.29
N CYS A 124 -5.33 2.03 9.59
CA CYS A 124 -6.60 2.15 10.31
C CYS A 124 -6.38 2.78 11.68
N HIS A 125 -7.36 3.51 12.20
CA HIS A 125 -7.28 4.11 13.52
C HIS A 125 -7.07 3.05 14.61
N ALA A 126 -6.00 3.18 15.38
CA ALA A 126 -5.66 2.25 16.45
C ALA A 126 -6.61 2.33 17.66
N HIS A 127 -7.20 3.50 17.94
CA HIS A 127 -8.12 3.69 19.05
C HIS A 127 -9.50 3.02 18.84
N HIS A 128 -9.76 2.48 17.65
CA HIS A 128 -10.95 1.68 17.33
C HIS A 128 -10.68 0.16 17.36
N ARG A 129 -9.50 -0.27 17.83
CA ARG A 129 -9.18 -1.69 17.93
C ARG A 129 -10.03 -2.39 18.98
N ASP A 130 -10.42 -3.62 18.70
CA ASP A 130 -11.00 -4.53 19.68
C ASP A 130 -9.90 -5.35 20.40
N ASP A 131 -10.30 -6.12 21.42
CA ASP A 131 -9.36 -6.92 22.23
C ASP A 131 -8.61 -7.96 21.38
N ARG A 132 -9.26 -8.56 20.38
CA ARG A 132 -8.64 -9.53 19.46
C ARG A 132 -7.50 -8.87 18.68
N GLN A 133 -7.75 -7.64 18.26
CA GLN A 133 -6.77 -6.83 17.56
C GLN A 133 -5.63 -6.45 18.49
N LEU A 134 -5.87 -6.05 19.73
CA LEU A 134 -4.84 -5.66 20.70
C LEU A 134 -3.90 -6.80 21.10
N LEU A 135 -4.40 -8.03 21.17
CA LEU A 135 -3.62 -9.21 21.61
C LEU A 135 -2.70 -9.81 20.53
N SER A 136 -2.69 -9.26 19.33
CA SER A 136 -1.93 -9.79 18.19
C SER A 136 -1.11 -8.69 17.49
N THR A 137 -0.37 -9.08 16.44
CA THR A 137 0.39 -8.12 15.63
C THR A 137 -0.55 -7.02 15.10
N PRO A 138 -0.05 -5.79 14.91
CA PRO A 138 -0.88 -4.68 14.43
C PRO A 138 -1.19 -4.77 12.93
N LEU A 139 -0.58 -5.72 12.20
CA LEU A 139 -0.85 -5.95 10.78
C LEU A 139 -2.15 -6.74 10.61
N ARG A 140 -2.95 -6.33 9.63
CA ARG A 140 -4.06 -7.08 9.06
C ARG A 140 -3.96 -7.14 7.56
N TYR A 141 -4.50 -8.20 6.98
CA TYR A 141 -4.63 -8.29 5.54
C TYR A 141 -6.07 -8.56 5.08
N LEU A 142 -6.35 -8.25 3.83
CA LEU A 142 -7.56 -8.67 3.12
C LEU A 142 -7.18 -9.20 1.74
N LEU A 143 -7.79 -10.29 1.30
CA LEU A 143 -7.60 -10.84 -0.04
C LEU A 143 -8.93 -10.85 -0.79
N THR A 144 -8.92 -10.27 -1.98
CA THR A 144 -10.04 -10.49 -2.92
C THR A 144 -10.10 -11.97 -3.32
N PRO A 145 -11.28 -12.51 -3.72
CA PRO A 145 -11.39 -13.89 -4.19
C PRO A 145 -10.43 -14.23 -5.33
N ALA A 146 -10.20 -13.27 -6.24
CA ALA A 146 -9.23 -13.40 -7.32
C ALA A 146 -7.79 -13.52 -6.79
N MET A 147 -7.42 -12.71 -5.78
CA MET A 147 -6.09 -12.81 -5.16
C MET A 147 -5.91 -14.11 -4.36
N GLN A 148 -6.95 -14.59 -3.68
CA GLN A 148 -6.90 -15.86 -2.95
C GLN A 148 -6.53 -17.01 -3.89
N SER A 149 -7.08 -17.02 -5.10
CA SER A 149 -6.76 -18.03 -6.13
C SER A 149 -5.31 -17.93 -6.63
N VAL A 150 -4.72 -16.73 -6.60
CA VAL A 150 -3.34 -16.47 -7.05
C VAL A 150 -2.31 -16.82 -5.98
N VAL A 151 -2.62 -16.54 -4.71
CA VAL A 151 -1.67 -16.74 -3.60
C VAL A 151 -1.81 -18.13 -2.99
N GLY A 152 -2.99 -18.75 -3.10
CA GLY A 152 -3.31 -20.01 -2.41
C GLY A 152 -3.05 -19.88 -0.91
N ASP A 153 -2.40 -20.89 -0.33
CA ASP A 153 -2.05 -20.92 1.09
C ASP A 153 -0.75 -20.18 1.42
N GLY A 154 -0.14 -19.49 0.45
CA GLY A 154 1.14 -18.82 0.62
C GLY A 154 1.12 -17.77 1.74
N LEU A 155 0.03 -17.00 1.87
CA LEU A 155 -0.11 -16.00 2.94
C LEU A 155 -0.37 -16.64 4.31
N GLN A 156 -1.00 -17.81 4.36
CA GLN A 156 -1.28 -18.51 5.63
C GLN A 156 0.02 -18.94 6.32
N LYS A 157 1.10 -19.17 5.57
CA LYS A 157 2.43 -19.51 6.10
C LYS A 157 3.11 -18.36 6.85
N LEU A 158 2.64 -17.12 6.67
CA LEU A 158 3.22 -15.94 7.30
C LEU A 158 2.66 -15.65 8.71
N ASP A 159 1.69 -16.45 9.19
CA ASP A 159 0.95 -16.26 10.45
C ASP A 159 0.37 -14.84 10.62
N TRP A 160 0.04 -14.18 9.51
CA TRP A 160 -0.68 -12.91 9.53
C TRP A 160 -2.16 -13.16 9.80
N LYS A 161 -2.82 -12.19 10.44
CA LYS A 161 -4.26 -12.26 10.69
C LYS A 161 -5.04 -11.51 9.61
N GLU A 162 -6.09 -12.14 9.09
CA GLU A 162 -7.04 -11.47 8.21
C GLU A 162 -7.82 -10.41 9.02
N MET A 163 -8.19 -9.31 8.38
CA MET A 163 -8.98 -8.25 9.01
C MET A 163 -10.33 -8.78 9.47
N GLU A 164 -10.59 -8.65 10.77
CA GLU A 164 -11.80 -9.15 11.39
C GLU A 164 -13.03 -8.36 10.89
N LYS A 165 -14.14 -9.08 10.70
CA LYS A 165 -15.44 -8.44 10.54
C LYS A 165 -16.00 -8.11 11.92
N VAL A 166 -16.73 -7.00 11.99
CA VAL A 166 -17.45 -6.56 13.18
C VAL A 166 -18.94 -6.70 12.94
N SER A 167 -19.70 -6.98 13.99
CA SER A 167 -21.16 -6.96 13.91
C SER A 167 -21.62 -5.55 13.51
N ALA A 168 -22.59 -5.49 12.60
CA ALA A 168 -23.19 -4.23 12.18
C ALA A 168 -23.91 -3.55 13.36
N PHE A 169 -24.47 -4.35 14.26
CA PHE A 169 -25.21 -3.92 15.44
C PHE A 169 -24.73 -4.68 16.68
N PRO A 170 -23.68 -4.18 17.37
CA PRO A 170 -23.16 -4.80 18.58
C PRO A 170 -24.26 -4.96 19.64
N GLY A 171 -24.45 -6.18 20.15
CA GLY A 171 -25.44 -6.50 21.19
C GLY A 171 -26.87 -6.74 20.71
N ILE A 172 -27.16 -6.67 19.39
CA ILE A 172 -28.49 -6.93 18.84
C ILE A 172 -28.51 -8.23 18.01
N SER A 173 -27.60 -8.37 17.04
CA SER A 173 -27.48 -9.58 16.23
C SER A 173 -26.10 -9.69 15.59
N ASP A 174 -25.50 -10.88 15.65
CA ASP A 174 -24.22 -11.20 15.01
C ASP A 174 -24.38 -11.68 13.55
N THR A 175 -25.61 -11.76 13.03
CA THR A 175 -25.88 -12.26 11.67
C THR A 175 -25.32 -11.36 10.58
N GLU A 176 -25.30 -10.04 10.80
CA GLU A 176 -24.76 -9.08 9.83
C GLU A 176 -23.35 -8.64 10.21
N GLN A 177 -22.36 -9.25 9.55
CA GLN A 177 -20.94 -8.95 9.72
C GLN A 177 -20.48 -7.99 8.63
N ARG A 178 -19.84 -6.88 9.02
CA ARG A 178 -19.32 -5.87 8.08
C ARG A 178 -17.82 -5.65 8.27
N LEU A 179 -17.15 -5.38 7.16
CA LEU A 179 -15.78 -4.88 7.20
C LEU A 179 -15.78 -3.44 7.73
N TYR A 180 -14.95 -3.15 8.73
CA TYR A 180 -14.87 -1.83 9.35
C TYR A 180 -13.41 -1.36 9.40
N ILE A 181 -13.11 -0.29 8.66
CA ILE A 181 -11.75 0.27 8.52
C ILE A 181 -11.83 1.78 8.73
N PRO A 182 -12.02 2.25 9.97
CA PRO A 182 -12.04 3.67 10.30
C PRO A 182 -10.71 4.34 9.93
N GLY A 183 -10.77 5.50 9.28
CA GLY A 183 -9.58 6.21 8.81
C GLY A 183 -8.91 5.59 7.58
N GLY A 184 -9.42 4.48 7.04
CA GLY A 184 -8.85 3.76 5.89
C GLY A 184 -9.08 4.42 4.52
N GLY A 185 -9.60 5.65 4.47
CA GLY A 185 -9.87 6.36 3.22
C GLY A 185 -10.73 5.54 2.25
N VAL A 186 -10.22 5.31 1.04
CA VAL A 186 -10.92 4.54 -0.01
C VAL A 186 -10.77 3.02 0.13
N THR A 187 -9.94 2.51 1.05
CA THR A 187 -9.54 1.10 1.15
C THR A 187 -10.70 0.12 1.13
N LYS A 188 -11.67 0.28 2.04
CA LYS A 188 -12.84 -0.63 2.10
C LYS A 188 -13.62 -0.66 0.78
N THR A 189 -13.86 0.52 0.20
CA THR A 189 -14.64 0.63 -1.03
C THR A 189 -13.87 0.19 -2.27
N LEU A 190 -12.56 0.41 -2.33
CA LEU A 190 -11.71 -0.06 -3.42
C LEU A 190 -11.57 -1.58 -3.38
N TYR A 191 -11.44 -2.15 -2.18
CA TYR A 191 -11.49 -3.59 -1.98
C TYR A 191 -12.80 -4.20 -2.50
N ALA A 192 -13.95 -3.61 -2.17
CA ALA A 192 -15.26 -4.07 -2.67
C ALA A 192 -15.40 -3.94 -4.20
N ASP A 193 -14.93 -2.83 -4.78
CA ASP A 193 -14.91 -2.64 -6.24
C ASP A 193 -14.03 -3.72 -6.90
N CYS A 194 -12.83 -4.00 -6.35
CA CYS A 194 -11.93 -5.03 -6.85
C CYS A 194 -12.49 -6.45 -6.71
N CYS A 195 -13.18 -6.78 -5.61
CA CYS A 195 -13.90 -8.05 -5.47
C CYS A 195 -14.94 -8.22 -6.59
N SER A 196 -15.71 -7.17 -6.87
CA SER A 196 -16.80 -7.20 -7.86
C SER A 196 -16.26 -7.28 -9.29
N GLU A 197 -15.10 -6.67 -9.55
CA GLU A 197 -14.47 -6.58 -10.87
C GLU A 197 -13.47 -7.72 -11.15
N GLY A 198 -13.29 -8.66 -10.21
CA GLY A 198 -12.36 -9.78 -10.33
C GLY A 198 -10.89 -9.38 -10.34
N ILE A 199 -10.53 -8.26 -9.71
CA ILE A 199 -9.14 -7.80 -9.62
C ILE A 199 -8.43 -8.56 -8.50
N PRO A 200 -7.26 -9.19 -8.76
CA PRO A 200 -6.44 -9.82 -7.73
C PRO A 200 -5.77 -8.74 -6.89
N LEU A 201 -6.48 -8.26 -5.87
CA LEU A 201 -6.02 -7.28 -4.89
C LEU A 201 -5.78 -7.96 -3.52
N ALA A 202 -4.64 -7.65 -2.92
CA ALA A 202 -4.36 -7.79 -1.49
C ALA A 202 -4.32 -6.41 -0.84
N VAL A 203 -4.88 -6.27 0.36
CA VAL A 203 -4.69 -5.09 1.20
C VAL A 203 -3.80 -5.48 2.36
N LEU A 204 -2.72 -4.74 2.58
CA LEU A 204 -1.93 -4.82 3.82
C LEU A 204 -2.20 -3.56 4.62
N LEU A 205 -2.63 -3.73 5.86
CA LEU A 205 -3.10 -2.65 6.71
C LEU A 205 -2.44 -2.72 8.08
N ILE A 206 -2.04 -1.58 8.62
CA ILE A 206 -1.55 -1.49 10.00
C ILE A 206 -2.38 -0.51 10.82
N PHE A 207 -2.61 -0.83 12.08
CA PHE A 207 -3.25 0.11 13.01
C PHE A 207 -2.26 1.18 13.45
N CYS A 208 -2.65 2.45 13.38
CA CYS A 208 -1.82 3.56 13.84
C CYS A 208 -2.66 4.70 14.45
N SER A 209 -1.99 5.55 15.22
CA SER A 209 -2.54 6.79 15.76
C SER A 209 -2.06 7.99 14.92
N GLU A 210 -2.65 9.17 15.15
CA GLU A 210 -2.10 10.41 14.60
C GLU A 210 -0.72 10.70 15.22
N GLY A 211 0.16 11.36 14.47
CA GLY A 211 1.52 11.68 14.89
C GLY A 211 2.59 11.11 13.96
N ASP A 212 3.77 10.82 14.52
CA ASP A 212 4.86 10.21 13.77
C ASP A 212 4.56 8.74 13.45
N ASN A 213 4.40 8.47 12.17
CA ASN A 213 4.01 7.18 11.63
C ASN A 213 5.11 6.54 10.78
N MET A 214 6.32 7.09 10.79
CA MET A 214 7.47 6.49 10.12
C MET A 214 7.75 5.05 10.59
N PRO A 215 7.71 4.72 11.91
CA PRO A 215 7.91 3.34 12.36
C PRO A 215 6.86 2.36 11.80
N HIS A 216 5.60 2.82 11.69
CA HIS A 216 4.52 2.03 11.11
C HIS A 216 4.72 1.78 9.62
N ALA A 217 5.28 2.75 8.88
CA ALA A 217 5.61 2.60 7.47
C ALA A 217 6.73 1.56 7.27
N PHE A 218 7.80 1.62 8.07
CA PHE A 218 8.85 0.61 8.06
C PHE A 218 8.32 -0.78 8.38
N ALA A 219 7.48 -0.91 9.41
CA ALA A 219 6.86 -2.20 9.75
C ALA A 219 6.02 -2.74 8.59
N LEU A 220 5.19 -1.90 7.96
CA LEU A 220 4.35 -2.30 6.82
C LEU A 220 5.18 -2.74 5.62
N VAL A 221 6.28 -2.04 5.31
CA VAL A 221 7.21 -2.42 4.23
C VAL A 221 7.96 -3.71 4.56
N ASN A 222 8.33 -3.93 5.82
CA ASN A 222 8.97 -5.19 6.23
C ASN A 222 8.03 -6.38 6.01
N TYR A 223 6.75 -6.27 6.39
CA TYR A 223 5.77 -7.30 6.07
C TYR A 223 5.60 -7.49 4.56
N LEU A 224 5.50 -6.40 3.81
CA LEU A 224 5.46 -6.48 2.35
C LEU A 224 6.68 -7.22 1.78
N ASN A 225 7.87 -6.95 2.30
CA ASN A 225 9.11 -7.59 1.87
C ASN A 225 9.20 -9.06 2.30
N GLU A 226 8.61 -9.44 3.44
CA GLU A 226 8.49 -10.84 3.85
C GLU A 226 7.67 -11.67 2.88
N TRP A 227 6.66 -11.04 2.24
CA TRP A 227 5.83 -11.72 1.26
C TRP A 227 6.38 -11.65 -0.16
N LEU A 228 6.86 -10.48 -0.60
CA LEU A 228 7.28 -10.25 -1.99
C LEU A 228 8.79 -10.44 -2.23
N HIS A 229 9.60 -10.53 -1.17
CA HIS A 229 11.06 -10.69 -1.24
C HIS A 229 11.73 -9.66 -2.16
N LEU A 230 11.36 -8.37 -2.01
CA LEU A 230 11.85 -7.27 -2.83
C LEU A 230 13.33 -6.96 -2.59
N VAL A 231 13.79 -7.10 -1.34
CA VAL A 231 15.17 -6.92 -0.91
C VAL A 231 15.60 -8.05 0.02
N GLU A 232 16.89 -8.39 -0.01
CA GLU A 232 17.47 -9.36 0.91
C GLU A 232 17.36 -8.84 2.36
N LYS A 233 17.00 -9.72 3.29
CA LYS A 233 17.05 -9.37 4.71
C LYS A 233 18.52 -9.26 5.12
N PRO A 234 18.94 -8.17 5.79
CA PRO A 234 20.29 -8.09 6.32
C PRO A 234 20.53 -9.26 7.27
N VAL A 235 21.63 -9.98 7.07
CA VAL A 235 22.05 -11.07 7.96
C VAL A 235 22.27 -10.45 9.34
N SER A 236 21.50 -10.89 10.33
CA SER A 236 21.68 -10.44 11.71
C SER A 236 23.06 -10.87 12.20
N ILE A 237 24.00 -9.93 12.24
CA ILE A 237 25.26 -10.12 12.96
C ILE A 237 24.89 -10.21 14.44
N SER A 238 24.97 -11.40 15.01
CA SER A 238 24.82 -11.61 16.45
C SER A 238 26.04 -10.96 17.13
N THR A 239 25.95 -9.68 17.46
CA THR A 239 26.96 -9.03 18.29
C THR A 239 26.74 -9.54 19.71
N ARG A 240 27.48 -10.60 20.09
CA ARG A 240 27.65 -10.95 21.50
C ARG A 240 28.38 -9.80 22.17
N VAL A 241 27.63 -8.85 22.74
CA VAL A 241 28.19 -7.90 23.70
C VAL A 241 28.46 -8.69 24.97
N SER A 242 29.70 -9.16 25.13
CA SER A 242 30.19 -9.60 26.44
C SER A 242 30.27 -8.37 27.33
N CYS A 243 29.36 -8.25 28.29
CA CYS A 243 29.52 -7.34 29.41
C CYS A 243 30.78 -7.76 30.19
N ALA A 244 31.92 -7.11 29.91
CA ALA A 244 33.01 -7.06 30.85
C ALA A 244 32.61 -6.06 31.94
N GLY A 245 32.30 -6.58 33.13
CA GLY A 245 32.07 -5.76 34.31
C GLY A 245 33.33 -4.96 34.64
N PHE A 246 33.17 -3.66 34.82
CA PHE A 246 34.13 -2.85 35.55
C PHE A 246 33.75 -2.94 37.03
N VAL A 247 34.70 -3.44 37.83
CA VAL A 247 34.81 -3.19 39.27
C VAL A 247 35.54 -1.87 39.45
#